data_AF-A0A963RQK0-F1
#
_entry.id   AF-A0A963RQK0-F1
#
_cell.length_a   1.000
_cell.length_b   1.000
_cell.length_c   1.000
_cell.angle_alpha   90.00
_cell.angle_beta   90.00
_cell.angle_gamma   90.00
#
_symmetry.space_group_name_H-M   'P 1'
#
loop_
_entity.id
_entity.type
_entity.pdbx_description
1 polymer ?
#
loop_
_entity_poly.entity_id
_entity_poly.type
_entity_poly.pdbx_seq_one_letter_code
_entity_poly.pdbx_strand_id
1 'polypeptide(L)'
;FIEQMHEALVARVRQTMGPRAGCFDISLRAYGWNAVSGDALPAGTPAPREVGLLFVATAETQETATQIAKTCNPWFFHLPLNPAQELPSYAFPFSPAEIERGQVYEFRLNHVVHVDHPMELVRTAFVGAEEPAHA
;
A
#
# COMPACT_ATOMS: atom_id res chain seq x y z
N PHE A 1 3.30 6.59 -13.93
CA PHE A 1 1.92 6.06 -13.96
C PHE A 1 1.53 5.37 -12.66
N ILE A 2 2.20 4.30 -12.22
CA ILE A 2 1.80 3.59 -10.97
C ILE A 2 1.76 4.54 -9.77
N GLU A 3 2.75 5.40 -9.60
CA GLU A 3 2.78 6.43 -8.56
C GLU A 3 1.59 7.40 -8.66
N GLN A 4 1.38 7.99 -9.83
CA GLN A 4 0.21 8.84 -10.12
C GLN A 4 -1.12 8.13 -9.82
N MET A 5 -1.25 6.85 -10.19
CA MET A 5 -2.43 6.04 -9.91
C MET A 5 -2.60 5.83 -8.41
N HIS A 6 -1.52 5.51 -7.71
CA HIS A 6 -1.54 5.35 -6.26
C HIS A 6 -2.04 6.63 -5.57
N GLU A 7 -1.45 7.79 -5.91
CA GLU A 7 -1.85 9.09 -5.38
C GLU A 7 -3.32 9.40 -5.66
N ALA A 8 -3.77 9.18 -6.89
CA ALA A 8 -5.16 9.42 -7.29
C ALA A 8 -6.14 8.53 -6.50
N LEU A 9 -5.81 7.25 -6.29
CA LEU A 9 -6.65 6.32 -5.54
C LEU A 9 -6.68 6.66 -4.04
N VAL A 10 -5.54 7.00 -3.44
CA VAL A 10 -5.47 7.45 -2.04
C VAL A 10 -6.29 8.73 -1.85
N ALA A 11 -6.15 9.70 -2.76
CA ALA A 11 -6.93 10.93 -2.74
C ALA A 11 -8.44 10.63 -2.88
N ARG A 12 -8.81 9.70 -3.77
CA ARG A 12 -10.19 9.30 -3.98
C ARG A 12 -10.82 8.71 -2.72
N VAL A 13 -10.11 7.83 -2.02
CA VAL A 13 -10.56 7.27 -0.74
C VAL A 13 -10.76 8.36 0.29
N ARG A 14 -9.76 9.23 0.48
CA ARG A 14 -9.85 10.34 1.45
C ARG A 14 -11.01 11.28 1.17
N GLN A 15 -11.24 11.62 -0.11
CA GLN A 15 -12.32 12.52 -0.50
C GLN A 15 -13.71 11.88 -0.33
N THR A 16 -13.85 10.59 -0.66
CA THR A 16 -15.16 9.92 -0.73
C THR A 16 -15.59 9.35 0.62
N MET A 17 -14.64 8.75 1.35
CA MET A 17 -14.91 8.07 2.62
C MET A 17 -14.59 8.96 3.82
N GLY A 18 -13.69 9.94 3.67
CA GLY A 18 -13.31 10.86 4.75
C GLY A 18 -12.80 10.12 5.99
N PRO A 19 -13.22 10.56 7.20
CA PRO A 19 -12.82 9.91 8.46
C PRO A 19 -13.19 8.42 8.55
N ARG A 20 -14.21 7.96 7.81
CA ARG A 20 -14.66 6.55 7.84
C ARG A 20 -13.64 5.59 7.25
N ALA A 21 -12.69 6.06 6.44
CA ALA A 21 -11.63 5.20 5.91
C ALA A 21 -10.67 4.70 7.00
N GLY A 22 -10.57 5.42 8.13
CA GLY A 22 -9.63 5.09 9.20
C GLY A 22 -8.18 5.02 8.71
N CYS A 23 -7.41 4.13 9.31
CA CYS A 23 -6.08 3.77 8.82
C CYS A 23 -6.20 2.71 7.73
N PHE A 24 -5.62 2.98 6.56
CA PHE A 24 -5.61 2.06 5.43
C PHE A 24 -4.29 2.15 4.65
N ASP A 25 -4.02 1.08 3.89
CA ASP A 25 -2.93 0.99 2.93
C ASP A 25 -3.48 0.58 1.56
N ILE A 26 -2.93 1.20 0.51
CA ILE A 26 -3.15 0.79 -0.88
C ILE A 26 -1.80 0.36 -1.45
N SER A 27 -1.72 -0.88 -1.91
CA SER A 27 -0.57 -1.43 -2.60
C SER A 27 -0.93 -1.71 -4.05
N LEU A 28 -0.17 -1.14 -4.99
CA LEU A 28 -0.23 -1.46 -6.41
C LEU A 28 0.97 -2.32 -6.79
N ARG A 29 0.72 -3.45 -7.45
CA ARG A 29 1.77 -4.39 -7.85
C ARG A 29 1.63 -4.73 -9.33
N ALA A 30 2.65 -4.42 -10.11
CA ALA A 30 2.70 -4.82 -11.51
C ALA A 30 3.15 -6.28 -11.63
N TYR A 31 2.37 -7.09 -12.33
CA TYR A 31 2.62 -8.49 -12.57
C TYR A 31 2.40 -8.87 -14.04
N GLY A 32 3.20 -9.84 -14.48
CA GLY A 32 3.04 -10.50 -15.76
C GLY A 32 3.67 -9.76 -16.94
N TRP A 33 3.50 -10.39 -18.10
CA TRP A 33 3.91 -9.93 -19.41
C TRP A 33 2.81 -10.35 -20.38
N ASN A 34 2.27 -9.42 -21.18
CA ASN A 34 1.11 -9.66 -22.04
C ASN A 34 -0.14 -10.10 -21.25
N ALA A 35 -0.59 -9.24 -20.34
CA ALA A 35 -1.65 -9.57 -19.38
C ALA A 35 -3.02 -9.88 -20.02
N VAL A 36 -3.27 -9.47 -21.27
CA VAL A 36 -4.59 -9.61 -21.91
C VAL A 36 -4.50 -10.30 -23.29
N SER A 37 -3.69 -9.78 -24.21
CA SER A 37 -3.81 -10.10 -25.65
C SER A 37 -3.33 -11.51 -26.04
N GLY A 38 -2.27 -12.04 -25.41
CA GLY A 38 -1.70 -13.35 -25.74
C GLY A 38 -1.04 -13.46 -27.14
N ASP A 39 -1.07 -12.40 -27.94
CA ASP A 39 -0.56 -12.40 -29.32
C ASP A 39 0.97 -12.47 -29.37
N ALA A 40 1.48 -13.11 -30.43
CA ALA A 40 2.90 -13.07 -30.78
C ALA A 40 3.30 -11.64 -31.16
N LEU A 41 4.38 -11.16 -30.57
CA LEU A 41 4.84 -9.79 -30.76
C LEU A 41 5.73 -9.66 -32.00
N PRO A 42 5.62 -8.57 -32.78
CA PRO A 42 6.62 -8.22 -33.77
C PRO A 42 8.01 -8.14 -33.14
N ALA A 43 9.01 -8.63 -33.87
CA ALA A 43 10.41 -8.56 -33.43
C ALA A 43 10.79 -7.10 -33.16
N GLY A 44 11.42 -6.85 -32.00
CA GLY A 44 11.85 -5.50 -31.57
C GLY A 44 10.82 -4.69 -30.78
N THR A 45 9.64 -5.25 -30.46
CA THR A 45 8.68 -4.58 -29.57
C THR A 45 9.28 -4.36 -28.16
N PRO A 46 9.34 -3.13 -27.64
CA PRO A 46 9.94 -2.84 -26.33
C PRO A 46 9.08 -3.35 -25.17
N ALA A 47 9.76 -3.71 -24.08
CA ALA A 47 9.19 -4.20 -22.83
C ALA A 47 8.76 -3.07 -21.86
N PRO A 48 7.64 -3.18 -21.11
CA PRO A 48 6.52 -4.11 -21.28
C PRO A 48 5.39 -3.53 -22.15
N ARG A 49 4.75 -4.37 -22.98
CA ARG A 49 3.60 -3.98 -23.82
C ARG A 49 2.30 -3.83 -23.02
N GLU A 50 2.04 -4.80 -22.15
CA GLU A 50 0.90 -4.87 -21.25
C GLU A 50 1.38 -5.40 -19.90
N VAL A 51 0.81 -4.88 -18.81
CA VAL A 51 1.05 -5.36 -17.45
C VAL A 51 -0.28 -5.55 -16.75
N GLY A 52 -0.37 -6.60 -15.95
CA GLY A 52 -1.45 -6.76 -14.98
C GLY A 52 -1.13 -5.91 -13.77
N LEU A 53 -2.09 -5.11 -13.31
CA LEU A 53 -1.97 -4.37 -12.06
C LEU A 53 -2.84 -5.04 -11.00
N LEU A 54 -2.21 -5.51 -9.93
CA LEU A 54 -2.91 -5.97 -8.75
C LEU A 54 -3.05 -4.80 -7.77
N PHE A 55 -4.29 -4.41 -7.51
CA PHE A 55 -4.66 -3.47 -6.45
C PHE A 55 -4.99 -4.24 -5.17
N VAL A 56 -4.36 -3.85 -4.06
CA VAL A 56 -4.61 -4.43 -2.74
C VAL A 56 -4.95 -3.31 -1.76
N ALA A 57 -6.16 -3.34 -1.22
CA ALA A 57 -6.56 -2.50 -0.10
C ALA A 57 -6.43 -3.27 1.21
N THR A 58 -5.78 -2.67 2.21
CA THR A 58 -5.73 -3.19 3.58
C THR A 58 -6.29 -2.12 4.51
N ALA A 59 -7.21 -2.51 5.39
CA ALA A 59 -7.82 -1.63 6.38
C ALA A 59 -8.11 -2.41 7.67
N GLU A 60 -8.56 -1.71 8.71
CA GLU A 60 -8.85 -2.29 10.01
C GLU A 60 -9.90 -3.42 9.97
N THR A 61 -10.86 -3.36 9.05
CA THR A 61 -11.85 -4.42 8.84
C THR A 61 -11.95 -4.80 7.37
N GLN A 62 -12.37 -6.04 7.10
CA GLN A 62 -12.64 -6.52 5.74
C GLN A 62 -13.71 -5.67 5.06
N GLU A 63 -14.75 -5.26 5.79
CA GLU A 63 -15.79 -4.37 5.26
C GLU A 63 -15.20 -3.05 4.74
N THR A 64 -14.34 -2.39 5.53
CA THR A 64 -13.69 -1.14 5.10
C THR A 64 -12.77 -1.37 3.91
N ALA A 65 -12.01 -2.47 3.89
CA ALA A 65 -11.14 -2.82 2.76
C ALA A 65 -11.95 -3.04 1.46
N THR A 66 -13.09 -3.74 1.56
CA THR A 66 -14.02 -3.95 0.43
C THR A 66 -14.63 -2.63 -0.04
N GLN A 67 -15.01 -1.73 0.88
CA GLN A 67 -15.52 -0.40 0.52
C GLN A 67 -14.45 0.48 -0.16
N ILE A 68 -13.20 0.41 0.28
CA ILE A 68 -12.07 1.09 -0.38
C ILE A 68 -11.92 0.55 -1.81
N ALA A 69 -11.90 -0.77 -2.01
CA ALA A 69 -11.79 -1.37 -3.34
C ALA A 69 -12.91 -0.89 -4.29
N LYS A 70 -14.16 -0.90 -3.82
CA LYS A 70 -15.32 -0.40 -4.58
C LYS A 70 -15.24 1.10 -4.89
N THR A 71 -14.80 1.90 -3.93
CA THR A 71 -14.60 3.36 -4.09
C THR A 71 -13.54 3.68 -5.14
N CYS A 72 -12.48 2.87 -5.18
CA CYS A 72 -11.37 2.99 -6.11
C CYS A 72 -11.70 2.46 -7.52
N ASN A 73 -12.57 1.47 -7.66
CA ASN A 73 -12.80 0.72 -8.89
C ASN A 73 -13.00 1.63 -10.14
N PRO A 74 -13.90 2.64 -10.15
CA PRO A 74 -14.08 3.49 -11.33
C PRO A 74 -12.81 4.23 -11.76
N TRP A 75 -12.00 4.68 -10.81
CA TRP A 75 -10.73 5.37 -11.11
C TRP A 75 -9.65 4.38 -11.51
N PHE A 76 -9.56 3.25 -10.82
CA PHE A 76 -8.61 2.19 -11.17
C PHE A 76 -8.83 1.68 -12.61
N PHE A 77 -10.09 1.63 -13.03
CA PHE A 77 -10.51 1.16 -14.35
C PHE A 77 -10.35 2.21 -15.47
N HIS A 78 -10.43 3.50 -15.15
CA HIS A 78 -10.48 4.58 -16.13
C HIS A 78 -9.34 5.60 -16.05
N LEU A 79 -8.39 5.48 -15.11
CA LEU A 79 -7.33 6.48 -14.98
C LEU A 79 -6.47 6.53 -16.25
N PRO A 80 -6.41 7.67 -16.95
CA PRO A 80 -5.70 7.74 -18.22
C PRO A 80 -4.18 7.73 -17.99
N LEU A 81 -3.46 7.00 -18.85
CA LEU A 81 -2.00 7.05 -18.92
C LEU A 81 -1.50 8.43 -19.36
N ASN A 82 -2.23 9.06 -20.29
CA ASN A 82 -1.97 10.42 -20.75
C ASN A 82 -3.22 11.27 -20.48
N PRO A 83 -3.13 12.36 -19.67
CA PRO A 83 -4.26 13.22 -19.36
C PRO A 83 -4.97 13.86 -20.57
N ALA A 84 -4.30 13.94 -21.72
CA ALA A 84 -4.87 14.48 -22.95
C ALA A 84 -5.71 13.45 -23.76
N GLN A 85 -5.74 12.19 -23.32
CA GLN A 85 -6.52 11.13 -23.97
C GLN A 85 -7.91 11.02 -23.34
N GLU A 86 -8.86 10.48 -24.12
CA GLU A 86 -10.16 10.05 -23.59
C GLU A 86 -9.97 9.00 -22.49
N LEU A 87 -10.93 8.91 -21.56
CA LEU A 87 -10.85 7.95 -20.45
C LEU A 87 -10.83 6.51 -21.00
N PRO A 88 -9.73 5.76 -20.78
CA PRO A 88 -9.67 4.36 -21.24
C PRO A 88 -10.60 3.49 -20.40
N SER A 89 -10.88 2.28 -20.87
CA SER A 89 -11.39 1.19 -20.02
C SER A 89 -10.36 0.07 -20.04
N TYR A 90 -9.80 -0.28 -18.88
CA TYR A 90 -8.88 -1.42 -18.76
C TYR A 90 -9.64 -2.75 -18.74
N ALA A 91 -8.94 -3.89 -18.74
CA ALA A 91 -9.58 -5.20 -18.63
C ALA A 91 -9.53 -5.71 -17.19
N PHE A 92 -10.61 -6.35 -16.73
CA PHE A 92 -10.60 -7.16 -15.51
C PHE A 92 -10.60 -8.66 -15.87
N PRO A 93 -9.83 -9.49 -15.15
CA PRO A 93 -9.77 -10.93 -15.41
C PRO A 93 -11.05 -11.67 -14.98
N PHE A 94 -11.87 -11.09 -14.11
CA PHE A 94 -13.11 -11.71 -13.59
C PHE A 94 -14.11 -10.64 -13.13
N SER A 95 -15.36 -11.06 -12.91
CA SER A 95 -16.45 -10.26 -12.35
C SER A 95 -17.10 -11.02 -11.18
N PRO A 96 -17.25 -10.41 -9.99
CA PRO A 96 -16.86 -9.05 -9.62
C PRO A 96 -15.33 -8.85 -9.64
N ALA A 97 -14.85 -7.62 -9.87
CA ALA A 97 -13.42 -7.33 -10.08
C ALA A 97 -12.58 -7.48 -8.79
N GLU A 98 -13.22 -7.35 -7.62
CA GLU A 98 -12.61 -7.51 -6.32
C GLU A 98 -12.93 -8.85 -5.66
N ILE A 99 -11.95 -9.40 -4.93
CA ILE A 99 -12.11 -10.56 -4.07
C ILE A 99 -11.60 -10.23 -2.66
N GLU A 100 -12.26 -10.74 -1.64
CA GLU A 100 -11.85 -10.52 -0.25
C GLU A 100 -10.64 -11.39 0.09
N ARG A 101 -9.52 -10.76 0.46
CA ARG A 101 -8.27 -11.46 0.83
C ARG A 101 -8.33 -12.06 2.24
N GLY A 102 -9.16 -11.50 3.13
CA GLY A 102 -9.19 -11.86 4.54
C GLY A 102 -8.06 -11.19 5.35
N GLN A 103 -7.88 -11.68 6.58
CA GLN A 103 -6.97 -11.11 7.57
C GLN A 103 -5.51 -11.21 7.14
N VAL A 104 -4.74 -10.16 7.44
CA VAL A 104 -3.28 -10.14 7.31
C VAL A 104 -2.67 -10.26 8.70
N TYR A 105 -1.66 -11.10 8.82
CA TYR A 105 -0.94 -11.31 10.07
C TYR A 105 0.48 -10.80 9.91
N GLU A 106 0.99 -10.14 10.95
CA GLU A 106 2.39 -9.78 11.05
C GLU A 106 3.06 -10.67 12.11
N PHE A 107 4.28 -11.10 11.84
CA PHE A 107 5.09 -11.80 12.83
C PHE A 107 5.70 -10.78 13.78
N ARG A 108 5.33 -10.88 15.06
CA ARG A 108 5.96 -10.12 16.14
C ARG A 108 6.93 -11.04 16.88
N LEU A 109 8.22 -10.74 16.81
CA LEU A 109 9.20 -11.41 17.68
C LEU A 109 9.17 -10.74 19.05
N ASN A 110 8.42 -11.33 19.98
CA ASN A 110 8.49 -10.96 21.40
C ASN A 110 9.63 -11.76 22.03
N HIS A 111 10.83 -11.18 22.13
CA HIS A 111 11.96 -11.81 22.82
C HIS A 111 12.18 -11.18 24.19
N VAL A 112 12.60 -12.00 25.16
CA VAL A 112 13.06 -11.55 26.48
C VAL A 112 14.58 -11.71 26.49
N VAL A 113 15.30 -10.67 26.92
CA VAL A 113 16.73 -10.78 27.21
C VAL A 113 16.88 -11.21 28.67
N HIS A 114 17.43 -12.40 28.90
CA HIS A 114 17.87 -12.79 30.24
C HIS A 114 19.14 -11.99 30.58
N VAL A 115 19.11 -11.34 31.73
CA VAL A 115 20.24 -10.61 32.30
C VAL A 115 20.55 -11.21 33.67
N ASP A 116 21.83 -11.33 33.99
CA ASP A 116 22.26 -11.82 35.31
C ASP A 116 22.16 -10.70 36.36
N HIS A 117 22.15 -9.43 35.91
CA HIS A 117 22.07 -8.26 36.77
C HIS A 117 21.13 -7.19 36.18
N PRO A 118 20.28 -6.52 36.99
CA PRO A 118 19.28 -5.56 36.49
C PRO A 118 19.88 -4.35 35.74
N MET A 119 21.15 -4.04 35.97
CA MET A 119 21.85 -2.91 35.32
C MET A 119 22.61 -3.27 34.04
N GLU A 120 22.60 -4.53 33.61
CA GLU A 120 23.46 -5.02 32.52
C GLU A 120 23.21 -4.33 31.17
N LEU A 121 21.97 -3.87 30.93
CA LEU A 121 21.57 -3.18 29.70
C LEU A 121 21.37 -1.67 29.87
N VAL A 122 21.72 -1.12 31.05
CA VAL A 122 21.52 0.29 31.37
C VAL A 122 22.87 1.01 31.36
N ARG A 123 22.98 2.10 30.61
CA ARG A 123 24.15 3.00 30.70
C ARG A 123 23.88 4.09 31.74
N THR A 124 24.73 4.16 32.75
CA THR A 124 24.71 5.25 33.74
C THR A 124 25.85 6.22 33.43
N ALA A 125 25.51 7.51 33.38
CA ALA A 125 26.50 8.58 33.32
C ALA A 125 26.33 9.47 34.56
N PHE A 126 27.43 9.73 35.26
CA PHE A 126 27.45 10.73 36.33
C PHE A 126 27.68 12.08 35.68
N VAL A 127 26.76 13.01 35.92
CA VAL A 127 26.96 14.43 35.62
C VAL A 127 27.43 15.12 36.89
N GLY A 128 28.54 15.85 36.79
CA GLY A 128 29.01 16.68 37.90
C GLY A 128 27.97 17.76 38.18
N ALA A 129 27.41 17.78 39.39
CA ALA A 129 26.64 18.91 39.86
C ALA A 129 27.62 19.97 40.36
N GLU A 130 27.51 21.21 39.89
CA GLU A 130 28.13 22.33 40.60
C GLU A 130 27.49 22.40 41.99
N GLU A 131 28.32 22.42 43.03
CA GLU A 131 27.83 22.63 44.40
C GLU A 131 27.09 23.98 44.43
N PRO A 132 25.81 24.03 44.87
CA PRO A 132 25.14 25.30 45.05
C PRO A 132 25.93 26.06 46.13
N ALA A 133 26.35 27.29 45.81
CA ALA A 133 27.04 28.16 46.75
C ALA A 133 26.21 28.25 48.04
N HIS A 134 26.73 27.66 49.12
CA HIS A 134 26.17 27.86 50.44
C HIS A 134 26.38 29.34 50.83
N ALA A 135 25.29 29.94 51.34
CA ALA A 135 25.07 31.38 51.53
C ALA A 135 26.21 32.17 52.21
#